data_AF-A0A927RUU7-F1
#
_entry.id   AF-A0A927RUU7-F1
#
_cell.length_a   1.000
_cell.length_b   1.000
_cell.length_c   1.000
_cell.angle_alpha   90.00
_cell.angle_beta   90.00
_cell.angle_gamma   90.00
#
_symmetry.space_group_name_H-M   'P 1'
#
loop_
_entity.id
_entity.type
_entity.pdbx_description
1 polymer ?
#
loop_
_entity_poly.entity_id
_entity_poly.type
_entity_poly.pdbx_seq_one_letter_code
_entity_poly.pdbx_strand_id
1 'polypeptide(L)'
;MQNFPTHRKIDFFRLFLYFLFGAASLCLYFVGNNGEPFSLALTYALLSTTFPPIACACLHVFPSFFSGDVIIILIYAGQSLLLLGGFFLQKKFIHNPFIKTGILSFLALTIGLAMFVAFAPFHPYPAFFDISLDVTKSIPQKILFAAVIFLLSATFSISIKALLRKLLKCRLRNDEILFSVLFLCLVGIGMCRFLSVNAYMGAAFFILLLFACLTKDASTLLCAFLLSLPPMLTIRLSPERFFVYGVVITIFIKSGRLTTACMTLLVFFAYGYFDGLYSYETPQLVQSLLSIIIPILLFVTLPTSLIRSMENKLVFYREKHLSRIAINRNRAAIGEKLFEISAVFREIEHTFSSLSTNEAEQGAKEYIRGCIMEEVCKNCPQYRTCISKGIQTHIDKLIDVGCLKGRASLIDMPRDLANCCYAQSELLSATNKQIGDYRKYMTETENAASGRTLLANQAQGVSEILKNLALEQSEPLRIYTDKERT
;
A
#
# COMPACT_ATOMS: atom_id res chain seq x y z
N MET A 1 -0.08 -49.47 22.81
CA MET A 1 1.14 -49.90 22.08
C MET A 1 1.09 -49.30 20.68
N GLN A 2 2.14 -48.55 20.29
CA GLN A 2 2.60 -48.20 18.94
C GLN A 2 1.56 -47.52 17.99
N ASN A 3 1.71 -46.27 17.56
CA ASN A 3 2.91 -45.69 16.94
C ASN A 3 3.08 -44.19 17.27
N PHE A 4 4.24 -43.85 17.84
CA PHE A 4 4.81 -42.51 17.80
C PHE A 4 5.30 -42.21 16.38
N PRO A 5 4.98 -41.07 15.75
CA PRO A 5 5.80 -40.53 14.70
C PRO A 5 6.98 -39.79 15.34
N THR A 6 8.00 -40.55 15.71
CA THR A 6 9.36 -40.06 15.91
C THR A 6 9.92 -39.63 14.56
N HIS A 7 9.91 -38.33 14.29
CA HIS A 7 10.99 -37.54 13.69
C HIS A 7 10.48 -36.13 13.44
N ARG A 8 10.46 -35.31 14.52
CA ARG A 8 10.42 -33.85 14.37
C ARG A 8 11.73 -33.47 13.67
N LYS A 9 11.69 -33.19 12.37
CA LYS A 9 12.72 -32.34 11.76
C LYS A 9 12.70 -31.06 12.59
N ILE A 10 13.72 -30.84 13.40
CA ILE A 10 13.94 -29.56 14.03
C ILE A 10 14.13 -28.62 12.84
N ASP A 11 13.13 -27.78 12.57
CA ASP A 11 13.22 -26.75 11.53
C ASP A 11 14.51 -25.96 11.83
N PHE A 12 15.54 -26.12 11.00
CA PHE A 12 16.84 -25.45 11.16
C PHE A 12 16.66 -23.95 11.40
N PHE A 13 15.64 -23.37 10.77
CA PHE A 13 15.19 -22.00 10.97
C PHE A 13 14.78 -21.67 12.42
N ARG A 14 14.03 -22.55 13.10
CA ARG A 14 13.64 -22.34 14.50
C ARG A 14 14.85 -22.41 15.42
N LEU A 15 15.76 -23.37 15.18
CA LEU A 15 17.00 -23.50 15.95
C LEU A 15 17.87 -22.23 15.82
N PHE A 16 18.06 -21.75 14.60
CA PHE A 16 18.77 -20.50 14.32
C PHE A 16 18.17 -19.31 15.08
N LEU A 17 16.84 -19.24 15.15
CA LEU A 17 16.12 -18.16 15.79
C LEU A 17 16.19 -18.21 17.33
N TYR A 18 16.23 -19.40 17.94
CA TYR A 18 16.57 -19.56 19.36
C TYR A 18 18.00 -19.08 19.66
N PHE A 19 18.96 -19.45 18.81
CA PHE A 19 20.35 -19.01 18.96
C PHE A 19 20.45 -17.48 18.87
N LEU A 20 19.81 -16.87 17.87
CA LEU A 20 19.81 -15.42 17.68
C LEU A 20 19.21 -14.68 18.90
N PHE A 21 18.08 -15.15 19.43
CA PHE A 21 17.47 -14.53 20.60
C PHE A 21 18.23 -14.82 21.90
N GLY A 22 18.92 -15.96 22.01
CA GLY A 22 19.84 -16.22 23.11
C GLY A 22 21.04 -15.28 23.10
N ALA A 23 21.65 -15.09 21.93
CA ALA A 23 22.74 -14.13 21.75
C ALA A 23 22.27 -12.69 22.03
N ALA A 24 21.07 -12.31 21.57
CA ALA A 24 20.50 -10.99 21.86
C ALA A 24 20.21 -10.81 23.36
N SER A 25 19.66 -11.82 24.03
CA SER A 25 19.42 -11.81 25.49
C SER A 25 20.73 -11.65 26.27
N LEU A 26 21.78 -12.37 25.85
CA LEU A 26 23.12 -12.25 26.44
C LEU A 26 23.71 -10.85 26.22
N CYS A 27 23.61 -10.29 25.01
CA CYS A 27 24.06 -8.93 24.76
C CYS A 27 23.28 -7.92 25.62
N LEU A 28 21.95 -8.04 25.71
CA LEU A 28 21.12 -7.15 26.53
C LEU A 28 21.50 -7.19 28.01
N TYR A 29 21.90 -8.35 28.54
CA TYR A 29 22.41 -8.46 29.91
C TYR A 29 23.61 -7.53 30.17
N PHE A 30 24.55 -7.46 29.21
CA PHE A 30 25.75 -6.62 29.30
C PHE A 30 25.53 -5.16 28.89
N VAL A 31 24.29 -4.70 28.66
CA VAL A 31 24.02 -3.28 28.36
C VAL A 31 24.29 -2.39 29.58
N GLY A 32 24.09 -2.92 30.79
CA GLY A 32 24.47 -2.29 32.03
C GLY A 32 25.68 -2.98 32.67
N ASN A 33 26.27 -2.36 33.69
CA ASN A 33 27.44 -2.86 34.42
C ASN A 33 27.07 -3.53 35.75
N ASN A 34 25.82 -3.45 36.19
CA ASN A 34 25.36 -3.96 37.49
C ASN A 34 24.38 -5.15 37.35
N GLY A 35 24.31 -5.77 36.17
CA GLY A 35 23.39 -6.88 35.91
C GLY A 35 21.92 -6.45 35.73
N GLU A 36 21.70 -5.22 35.27
CA GLU A 36 20.37 -4.66 34.99
C GLU A 36 19.59 -5.54 33.99
N PRO A 37 18.31 -5.87 34.25
CA PRO A 37 17.55 -6.86 33.49
C PRO A 37 16.98 -6.31 32.18
N PHE A 38 17.82 -5.74 31.30
CA PHE A 38 17.39 -5.28 29.98
C PHE A 38 16.90 -6.44 29.09
N SER A 39 17.39 -7.66 29.30
CA SER A 39 16.89 -8.87 28.64
C SER A 39 15.42 -9.16 28.95
N LEU A 40 14.89 -8.65 30.07
CA LEU A 40 13.47 -8.80 30.45
C LEU A 40 12.53 -8.18 29.41
N ALA A 41 12.93 -7.05 28.82
CA ALA A 41 12.18 -6.39 27.76
C ALA A 41 12.06 -7.27 26.51
N LEU A 42 13.13 -7.98 26.15
CA LEU A 42 13.12 -8.94 25.04
C LEU A 42 12.24 -10.15 25.38
N THR A 43 12.33 -10.68 26.60
CA THR A 43 11.53 -11.82 27.07
C THR A 43 10.03 -11.50 27.02
N TYR A 44 9.63 -10.32 27.50
CA TYR A 44 8.26 -9.82 27.39
C TYR A 44 7.81 -9.73 25.92
N ALA A 45 8.65 -9.14 25.06
CA ALA A 45 8.37 -9.03 23.64
C ALA A 45 8.17 -10.40 22.96
N LEU A 46 9.04 -11.38 23.25
CA LEU A 46 8.94 -12.73 22.70
C LEU A 46 7.67 -13.45 23.16
N LEU A 47 7.32 -13.38 24.45
CA LEU A 47 6.08 -13.94 24.98
C LEU A 47 4.83 -13.34 24.31
N SER A 48 4.87 -12.03 24.00
CA SER A 48 3.80 -11.35 23.27
C SER A 48 3.62 -11.82 21.82
N THR A 49 4.64 -12.46 21.23
CA THR A 49 4.65 -12.91 19.83
C THR A 49 4.24 -14.38 19.64
N THR A 50 3.76 -15.03 20.71
CA THR A 50 3.43 -16.47 20.82
C THR A 50 4.62 -17.42 20.70
N PHE A 51 5.83 -16.94 21.02
CA PHE A 51 7.02 -17.79 21.13
C PHE A 51 6.86 -18.78 22.31
N PRO A 52 7.46 -20.00 22.27
CA PRO A 52 7.26 -20.98 23.33
C PRO A 52 7.72 -20.45 24.68
N PRO A 53 6.84 -20.45 25.70
CA PRO A 53 7.05 -19.67 26.93
C PRO A 53 8.21 -20.20 27.77
N ILE A 54 8.38 -21.54 27.82
CA ILE A 54 9.50 -22.17 28.54
C ILE A 54 10.84 -21.79 27.91
N ALA A 55 10.90 -21.74 26.57
CA ALA A 55 12.13 -21.33 25.88
C ALA A 55 12.46 -19.85 26.20
N CYS A 56 11.47 -18.95 26.19
CA CYS A 56 11.69 -17.55 26.60
C CYS A 56 12.24 -17.45 28.03
N ALA A 57 11.68 -18.23 28.95
CA ALA A 57 12.12 -18.29 30.34
C ALA A 57 13.59 -18.73 30.46
N CYS A 58 13.97 -19.81 29.77
CA CYS A 58 15.36 -20.28 29.76
C CYS A 58 16.32 -19.26 29.13
N LEU A 59 15.91 -18.62 28.02
CA LEU A 59 16.72 -17.60 27.35
C LEU A 59 16.92 -16.34 28.20
N HIS A 60 15.96 -16.01 29.09
CA HIS A 60 16.10 -14.90 30.03
C HIS A 60 17.06 -15.20 31.17
N VAL A 61 17.02 -16.41 31.72
CA VAL A 61 17.86 -16.80 32.87
C VAL A 61 19.28 -17.15 32.42
N PHE A 62 19.48 -17.63 31.19
CA PHE A 62 20.80 -18.05 30.71
C PHE A 62 21.92 -16.99 30.87
N PRO A 63 21.72 -15.70 30.55
CA PRO A 63 22.75 -14.67 30.74
C PRO A 63 23.17 -14.45 32.20
N SER A 64 22.29 -14.66 33.19
CA SER A 64 22.62 -14.36 34.59
C SER A 64 23.66 -15.31 35.17
N PHE A 65 23.86 -16.49 34.58
CA PHE A 65 24.95 -17.41 34.97
C PHE A 65 26.34 -16.82 34.73
N PHE A 66 26.49 -15.87 33.79
CA PHE A 66 27.77 -15.19 33.56
C PHE A 66 28.13 -14.19 34.66
N SER A 67 27.17 -13.79 35.50
CA SER A 67 27.43 -12.90 36.62
C SER A 67 28.23 -13.56 37.75
N GLY A 68 28.09 -14.87 37.92
CA GLY A 68 28.58 -15.61 39.09
C GLY A 68 27.81 -15.35 40.39
N ASP A 69 26.91 -14.35 40.41
CA ASP A 69 26.19 -13.93 41.61
C ASP A 69 24.86 -14.66 41.76
N VAL A 70 24.74 -15.46 42.83
CA VAL A 70 23.54 -16.25 43.15
C VAL A 70 22.29 -15.37 43.28
N ILE A 71 22.44 -14.16 43.83
CA ILE A 71 21.34 -13.19 43.99
C ILE A 71 20.79 -12.76 42.62
N ILE A 72 21.67 -12.43 41.68
CA ILE A 72 21.26 -12.00 40.32
C ILE A 72 20.57 -13.17 39.61
N ILE A 73 21.09 -14.39 39.73
CA ILE A 73 20.47 -15.59 39.15
C ILE A 73 19.05 -15.79 39.70
N LEU A 74 18.87 -15.66 41.02
CA LEU A 74 17.56 -15.81 41.66
C LEU A 74 16.58 -14.72 41.22
N ILE A 75 17.04 -13.48 41.07
CA ILE A 75 16.21 -12.37 40.57
C ILE A 75 15.74 -12.66 39.14
N TYR A 76 16.63 -13.10 38.25
CA TYR A 76 16.26 -13.40 36.86
C TYR A 76 15.31 -14.61 36.78
N ALA A 77 15.53 -15.64 37.61
CA ALA A 77 14.64 -16.79 37.71
C ALA A 77 13.24 -16.38 38.19
N GLY A 78 13.15 -15.56 39.25
CA GLY A 78 11.88 -15.06 39.77
C GLY A 78 11.14 -14.16 38.77
N GLN A 79 11.85 -13.26 38.07
CA GLN A 79 11.28 -12.44 37.01
C GLN A 79 10.69 -13.28 35.87
N SER A 80 11.43 -14.31 35.45
CA SER A 80 10.99 -15.24 34.41
C SER A 80 9.73 -16.00 34.84
N LEU A 81 9.69 -16.50 36.07
CA LEU A 81 8.53 -17.23 36.61
C LEU A 81 7.29 -16.33 36.72
N LEU A 82 7.45 -15.09 37.18
CA LEU A 82 6.37 -14.11 37.28
C LEU A 82 5.79 -13.77 35.91
N LEU A 83 6.64 -13.47 34.92
CA LEU A 83 6.19 -13.19 33.56
C LEU A 83 5.48 -14.39 32.93
N LEU A 84 6.04 -15.58 33.07
CA LEU A 84 5.45 -16.82 32.56
C LEU A 84 4.07 -17.05 33.18
N GLY A 85 3.97 -16.96 34.52
CA GLY A 85 2.71 -17.04 35.26
C GLY A 85 1.67 -16.01 34.78
N GLY A 86 2.08 -14.75 34.60
CA GLY A 86 1.22 -13.68 34.10
C GLY A 86 0.65 -13.96 32.70
N PHE A 87 1.47 -14.44 31.77
CA PHE A 87 1.02 -14.80 30.42
C PHE A 87 0.18 -16.09 30.39
N PHE A 88 0.45 -17.07 31.26
CA PHE A 88 -0.36 -18.29 31.38
C PHE A 88 -1.75 -17.98 31.94
N LEU A 89 -1.82 -17.20 33.02
CA LEU A 89 -3.09 -16.74 33.60
C LEU A 89 -3.86 -15.89 32.60
N GLN A 90 -3.19 -15.01 31.85
CA GLN A 90 -3.82 -14.21 30.81
C GLN A 90 -4.50 -15.12 29.78
N LYS A 91 -3.81 -16.16 29.28
CA LYS A 91 -4.39 -17.11 28.31
C LYS A 91 -5.61 -17.86 28.88
N LYS A 92 -5.57 -18.23 30.17
CA LYS A 92 -6.68 -18.93 30.85
C LYS A 92 -7.93 -18.05 30.98
N PHE A 93 -7.76 -16.74 31.14
CA PHE A 93 -8.85 -15.78 31.37
C PHE A 93 -9.22 -14.95 30.12
N ILE A 94 -8.82 -15.36 28.91
CA ILE A 94 -9.14 -14.67 27.64
C ILE A 94 -10.65 -14.49 27.42
N HIS A 95 -11.50 -15.33 28.01
CA HIS A 95 -12.96 -15.26 27.84
C HIS A 95 -13.68 -14.25 28.75
N ASN A 96 -13.00 -13.65 29.73
CA ASN A 96 -13.62 -12.65 30.59
C ASN A 96 -13.52 -11.24 29.98
N PRO A 97 -14.66 -10.57 29.67
CA PRO A 97 -14.67 -9.26 29.02
C PRO A 97 -14.10 -8.12 29.89
N PHE A 98 -13.98 -8.33 31.20
CA PHE A 98 -13.36 -7.39 32.15
C PHE A 98 -11.82 -7.37 32.08
N ILE A 99 -11.19 -8.48 31.68
CA ILE A 99 -9.73 -8.56 31.52
C ILE A 99 -9.42 -8.15 30.08
N LYS A 100 -9.63 -6.85 29.79
CA LYS A 100 -9.18 -6.26 28.52
C LYS A 100 -7.65 -6.38 28.45
N THR A 101 -7.19 -7.04 27.38
CA THR A 101 -5.88 -6.89 26.73
C THR A 101 -4.71 -6.48 27.62
N GLY A 102 -3.93 -7.45 28.09
CA GLY A 102 -2.53 -7.24 28.51
C GLY A 102 -2.30 -6.81 29.97
N ILE A 103 -3.32 -6.38 30.72
CA ILE A 103 -3.17 -5.85 32.09
C ILE A 103 -2.39 -6.80 33.00
N LEU A 104 -2.70 -8.10 32.98
CA LEU A 104 -2.03 -9.09 33.83
C LEU A 104 -0.55 -9.29 33.47
N SER A 105 -0.22 -9.23 32.17
CA SER A 105 1.17 -9.30 31.71
C SER A 105 1.99 -8.05 32.10
N PHE A 106 1.35 -6.88 32.11
CA PHE A 106 1.96 -5.64 32.59
C PHE A 106 2.16 -5.66 34.11
N LEU A 107 1.19 -6.17 34.87
CA LEU A 107 1.32 -6.33 36.31
C LEU A 107 2.46 -7.30 36.67
N ALA A 108 2.58 -8.43 35.95
CA ALA A 108 3.70 -9.35 36.14
C ALA A 108 5.05 -8.69 35.83
N LEU A 109 5.12 -7.85 34.79
CA LEU A 109 6.31 -7.09 34.43
C LEU A 109 6.68 -6.06 35.53
N THR A 110 5.70 -5.31 36.05
CA THR A 110 5.96 -4.31 37.10
C THR A 110 6.41 -4.96 38.39
N ILE A 111 5.81 -6.09 38.79
CA ILE A 111 6.25 -6.85 39.97
C ILE A 111 7.67 -7.40 39.76
N GLY A 112 7.98 -7.93 38.58
CA GLY A 112 9.33 -8.41 38.25
C GLY A 112 10.39 -7.30 38.29
N LEU A 113 10.05 -6.09 37.87
CA LEU A 113 10.91 -4.92 37.96
C LEU A 113 11.04 -4.39 39.40
N ALA A 114 9.97 -4.45 40.19
CA ALA A 114 10.03 -4.11 41.62
C ALA A 114 10.99 -5.05 42.38
N MET A 115 11.03 -6.33 42.00
CA MET A 115 11.98 -7.29 42.56
C MET A 115 13.45 -6.92 42.24
N PHE A 116 13.72 -6.37 41.05
CA PHE A 116 15.04 -5.82 40.71
C PHE A 116 15.37 -4.59 41.57
N VAL A 117 14.43 -3.64 41.71
CA VAL A 117 14.66 -2.42 42.51
C VAL A 117 14.98 -2.77 43.97
N ALA A 118 14.25 -3.73 44.55
CA ALA A 118 14.39 -4.12 45.95
C ALA A 118 15.68 -4.91 46.23
N PHE A 119 16.01 -5.91 45.40
CA PHE A 119 16.99 -6.93 45.77
C PHE A 119 18.29 -6.92 44.96
N ALA A 120 18.37 -6.22 43.82
CA ALA A 120 19.58 -6.28 42.99
C ALA A 120 20.76 -5.54 43.63
N PRO A 121 21.97 -6.13 43.68
CA PRO A 121 23.18 -5.37 44.01
C PRO A 121 23.40 -4.29 42.94
N PHE A 122 23.77 -3.07 43.34
CA PHE A 122 23.89 -1.97 42.39
C PHE A 122 24.88 -0.92 42.87
N HIS A 123 25.88 -0.66 42.04
CA HIS A 123 26.80 0.45 42.22
C HIS A 123 26.29 1.66 41.43
N PRO A 124 26.07 2.82 42.08
CA PRO A 124 25.56 3.99 41.40
C PRO A 124 26.52 4.46 40.31
N TYR A 125 25.96 4.76 39.13
CA TYR A 125 26.75 5.35 38.06
C TYR A 125 27.13 6.79 38.42
N PRO A 126 28.33 7.25 38.00
CA PRO A 126 28.65 8.67 38.08
C PRO A 126 27.63 9.47 37.28
N ALA A 127 27.17 10.60 37.83
CA ALA A 127 26.16 11.41 37.19
C ALA A 127 26.66 11.89 35.81
N PHE A 128 25.87 11.63 34.76
CA PHE A 128 26.17 12.09 33.39
C PHE A 128 25.95 13.60 33.21
N PHE A 129 25.19 14.21 34.10
CA PHE A 129 24.93 15.64 34.17
C PHE A 129 25.08 16.07 35.63
N ASP A 130 25.67 17.25 35.89
CA ASP A 130 25.65 17.95 37.19
C ASP A 130 24.22 18.39 37.54
N ILE A 131 23.30 17.42 37.64
CA ILE A 131 21.95 17.65 38.12
C ILE A 131 22.00 17.43 39.62
N SER A 132 21.92 18.54 40.35
CA SER A 132 21.93 18.67 41.81
C SER A 132 20.69 18.09 42.50
N LEU A 133 20.12 17.01 41.95
CA LEU A 133 19.06 16.25 42.60
C LEU A 133 19.68 14.99 43.22
N ASP A 134 19.09 14.53 44.33
CA ASP A 134 19.42 13.34 45.12
C ASP A 134 19.41 11.99 44.34
N VAL A 135 19.37 12.06 43.00
CA VAL A 135 19.38 11.02 41.96
C VAL A 135 20.75 10.31 41.86
N THR A 136 21.76 10.77 42.58
CA THR A 136 23.07 10.09 42.71
C THR A 136 23.02 8.87 43.66
N LYS A 137 21.93 8.71 44.43
CA LYS A 137 21.72 7.54 45.29
C LYS A 137 21.35 6.29 44.45
N SER A 138 21.68 5.10 44.96
CA SER A 138 21.49 3.83 44.26
C SER A 138 20.02 3.50 43.94
N ILE A 139 19.09 3.83 44.84
CA ILE A 139 17.65 3.53 44.69
C ILE A 139 16.98 4.33 43.55
N PRO A 140 17.11 5.67 43.45
CA PRO A 140 16.47 6.42 42.36
C PRO A 140 16.99 6.01 40.97
N GLN A 141 18.28 5.67 40.84
CA GLN A 141 18.82 5.14 39.58
C GLN A 141 18.19 3.79 39.19
N LYS A 142 18.01 2.87 40.15
CA LYS A 142 17.30 1.60 39.90
C LYS A 142 15.86 1.82 39.44
N ILE A 143 15.14 2.76 40.06
CA ILE A 143 13.76 3.10 39.67
C ILE A 143 13.73 3.64 38.23
N LEU A 144 14.68 4.52 37.88
CA LEU A 144 14.82 5.05 36.53
C LEU A 144 15.07 3.93 35.51
N PHE A 145 16.01 3.02 35.78
CA PHE A 145 16.27 1.88 34.90
C PHE A 145 15.06 0.95 34.79
N ALA A 146 14.35 0.69 35.88
CA ALA A 146 13.11 -0.08 35.84
C ALA A 146 12.05 0.58 34.94
N ALA A 147 11.86 1.90 35.03
CA ALA A 147 10.95 2.65 34.17
C ALA A 147 11.38 2.59 32.69
N VAL A 148 12.67 2.71 32.40
CA VAL A 148 13.22 2.58 31.04
C VAL A 148 13.00 1.16 30.50
N ILE A 149 13.26 0.11 31.28
CA ILE A 149 13.05 -1.29 30.87
C ILE A 149 11.55 -1.58 30.64
N PHE A 150 10.66 -0.98 31.43
CA PHE A 150 9.22 -1.08 31.20
C PHE A 150 8.82 -0.48 29.83
N LEU A 151 9.31 0.72 29.51
CA LEU A 151 9.09 1.35 28.19
C LEU A 151 9.71 0.55 27.04
N LEU A 152 10.93 0.03 27.24
CA LEU A 152 11.60 -0.85 26.27
C LEU A 152 10.80 -2.13 26.02
N SER A 153 10.13 -2.69 27.04
CA SER A 153 9.30 -3.89 26.88
C SER A 153 8.15 -3.65 25.89
N ALA A 154 7.51 -2.48 25.95
CA ALA A 154 6.46 -2.10 25.01
C ALA A 154 7.00 -1.88 23.59
N THR A 155 8.11 -1.15 23.44
CA THR A 155 8.71 -0.87 22.12
C THR A 155 9.29 -2.12 21.46
N PHE A 156 9.94 -2.99 22.21
CA PHE A 156 10.47 -4.27 21.72
C PHE A 156 9.35 -5.20 21.28
N SER A 157 8.17 -5.16 21.92
CA SER A 157 7.02 -5.95 21.48
C SER A 157 6.59 -5.61 20.04
N ILE A 158 6.68 -4.34 19.65
CA ILE A 158 6.40 -3.88 18.28
C ILE A 158 7.53 -4.31 17.34
N SER A 159 8.77 -4.06 17.74
CA SER A 159 9.98 -4.41 16.97
C SER A 159 10.07 -5.92 16.67
N ILE A 160 9.95 -6.78 17.67
CA ILE A 160 10.07 -8.24 17.50
C ILE A 160 8.91 -8.79 16.67
N LYS A 161 7.68 -8.26 16.82
CA LYS A 161 6.55 -8.62 15.93
C LYS A 161 6.85 -8.24 14.48
N ALA A 162 7.42 -7.06 14.25
CA ALA A 162 7.83 -6.62 12.91
C ALA A 162 8.96 -7.51 12.35
N LEU A 163 10.00 -7.76 13.15
CA LEU A 163 11.16 -8.57 12.77
C LEU A 163 10.79 -10.03 12.44
N LEU A 164 9.89 -10.64 13.21
CA LEU A 164 9.48 -12.03 13.03
C LEU A 164 8.46 -12.24 11.92
N ARG A 165 7.47 -11.33 11.81
CA ARG A 165 6.29 -11.56 10.95
C ARG A 165 6.32 -10.76 9.65
N LYS A 166 6.96 -9.59 9.64
CA LYS A 166 6.92 -8.63 8.52
C LYS A 166 8.25 -8.47 7.80
N LEU A 167 9.38 -8.72 8.46
CA LEU A 167 10.72 -8.52 7.89
C LEU A 167 10.84 -9.23 6.54
N LEU A 168 11.27 -8.50 5.51
CA LEU A 168 11.43 -8.95 4.12
C LEU A 168 10.14 -9.44 3.42
N LYS A 169 8.97 -9.34 4.07
CA LYS A 169 7.66 -9.71 3.49
C LYS A 169 6.79 -8.49 3.22
N CYS A 170 6.73 -7.56 4.17
CA CYS A 170 5.89 -6.38 4.13
C CYS A 170 6.69 -5.14 4.52
N ARG A 171 6.37 -3.98 3.94
CA ARG A 171 6.93 -2.69 4.36
C ARG A 171 6.67 -2.44 5.84
N LEU A 172 7.74 -2.19 6.60
CA LEU A 172 7.63 -1.79 8.01
C LEU A 172 7.10 -0.35 8.09
N ARG A 173 6.26 -0.08 9.08
CA ARG A 173 5.85 1.30 9.42
C ARG A 173 7.05 2.07 9.98
N ASN A 174 7.01 3.41 9.91
CA ASN A 174 8.10 4.25 10.43
C ASN A 174 8.40 3.94 11.90
N ASP A 175 7.36 3.74 12.72
CA ASP A 175 7.52 3.39 14.15
C ASP A 175 8.16 2.01 14.34
N GLU A 176 7.81 1.03 13.49
CA GLU A 176 8.41 -0.31 13.53
C GLU A 176 9.90 -0.26 13.18
N ILE A 177 10.29 0.56 12.20
CA ILE A 177 11.69 0.78 11.84
C ILE A 177 12.43 1.41 13.01
N LEU A 178 11.90 2.49 13.60
CA LEU A 178 12.53 3.18 14.71
C LEU A 178 12.77 2.26 15.92
N PHE A 179 11.77 1.47 16.31
CA PHE A 179 11.91 0.54 17.43
C PHE A 179 12.82 -0.65 17.10
N SER A 180 12.88 -1.10 15.85
CA SER A 180 13.86 -2.12 15.42
C SER A 180 15.29 -1.60 15.42
N VAL A 181 15.50 -0.36 15.01
CA VAL A 181 16.81 0.29 15.12
C VAL A 181 17.22 0.44 16.58
N LEU A 182 16.33 0.93 17.46
CA LEU A 182 16.59 1.04 18.89
C LEU A 182 16.99 -0.32 19.51
N PHE A 183 16.26 -1.38 19.17
CA PHE A 183 16.58 -2.75 19.61
C PHE A 183 17.98 -3.18 19.16
N LEU A 184 18.31 -2.99 17.87
CA LEU A 184 19.62 -3.35 17.32
C LEU A 184 20.76 -2.51 17.94
N CYS A 185 20.53 -1.23 18.22
CA CYS A 185 21.49 -0.39 18.92
C CYS A 185 21.78 -0.90 20.33
N LEU A 186 20.76 -1.28 21.10
CA LEU A 186 20.94 -1.84 22.45
C LEU A 186 21.66 -3.19 22.43
N VAL A 187 21.33 -4.07 21.47
CA VAL A 187 22.09 -5.31 21.25
C VAL A 187 23.55 -5.01 20.89
N GLY A 188 23.80 -3.98 20.07
CA GLY A 188 25.14 -3.54 19.71
C GLY A 188 25.95 -3.02 20.92
N ILE A 189 25.32 -2.26 21.82
CA ILE A 189 25.95 -1.78 23.06
C ILE A 189 26.36 -2.98 23.92
N GLY A 190 25.46 -3.95 24.05
CA GLY A 190 25.73 -5.21 24.72
C GLY A 190 26.90 -5.99 24.13
N MET A 191 26.96 -6.09 22.80
CA MET A 191 28.03 -6.79 22.09
C MET A 191 29.39 -6.08 22.28
N CYS A 192 29.41 -4.74 22.28
CA CYS A 192 30.61 -3.95 22.56
C CYS A 192 31.17 -4.21 23.96
N ARG A 193 30.29 -4.37 24.96
CA ARG A 193 30.66 -4.63 26.37
C ARG A 193 31.00 -6.09 26.65
N PHE A 194 30.32 -7.04 26.00
CA PHE A 194 30.55 -8.46 26.21
C PHE A 194 31.81 -9.00 25.50
N LEU A 195 31.99 -8.71 24.21
CA LEU A 195 33.16 -9.17 23.46
C LEU A 195 34.28 -8.14 23.45
N SER A 196 34.00 -6.97 22.89
CA SER A 196 34.88 -5.81 22.71
C SER A 196 34.30 -4.92 21.61
N VAL A 197 34.70 -3.64 21.61
CA VAL A 197 34.36 -2.73 20.51
C VAL A 197 34.94 -3.21 19.18
N ASN A 198 36.19 -3.70 19.15
CA ASN A 198 36.79 -4.23 17.92
C ASN A 198 36.01 -5.41 17.32
N ALA A 199 35.48 -6.32 18.16
CA ALA A 199 34.64 -7.41 17.66
C ALA A 199 33.31 -6.90 17.06
N TYR A 200 32.69 -5.90 17.71
CA TYR A 200 31.50 -5.24 17.19
C TYR A 200 31.77 -4.53 15.86
N MET A 201 32.92 -3.84 15.73
CA MET A 201 33.34 -3.18 14.49
C MET A 201 33.33 -4.16 13.31
N GLY A 202 33.78 -5.39 13.52
CA GLY A 202 33.76 -6.40 12.46
C GLY A 202 32.34 -6.78 12.01
N ALA A 203 31.44 -7.04 12.94
CA ALA A 203 30.03 -7.28 12.60
C ALA A 203 29.40 -6.07 11.90
N ALA A 204 29.71 -4.86 12.35
CA ALA A 204 29.23 -3.62 11.76
C ALA A 204 29.74 -3.43 10.31
N PHE A 205 31.01 -3.67 10.04
CA PHE A 205 31.57 -3.62 8.67
C PHE A 205 30.91 -4.63 7.75
N PHE A 206 30.68 -5.86 8.22
CA PHE A 206 30.00 -6.88 7.41
C PHE A 206 28.57 -6.46 7.07
N ILE A 207 27.81 -5.99 8.07
CA ILE A 207 26.44 -5.50 7.87
C ILE A 207 26.42 -4.30 6.91
N LEU A 208 27.36 -3.36 7.05
CA LEU A 208 27.45 -2.17 6.21
C LEU A 208 27.74 -2.53 4.75
N LEU A 209 28.74 -3.38 4.49
CA LEU A 209 29.09 -3.84 3.14
C LEU A 209 27.93 -4.61 2.49
N LEU A 210 27.29 -5.50 3.24
CA LEU A 210 26.14 -6.27 2.78
C LEU A 210 24.95 -5.35 2.48
N PHE A 211 24.65 -4.40 3.36
CA PHE A 211 23.57 -3.43 3.16
C PHE A 211 23.82 -2.50 1.95
N ALA A 212 25.05 -2.02 1.79
CA ALA A 212 25.45 -1.23 0.64
C ALA A 212 25.30 -2.00 -0.67
N CYS A 213 25.71 -3.27 -0.69
CA CYS A 213 25.57 -4.12 -1.87
C CYS A 213 24.11 -4.39 -2.26
N LEU A 214 23.21 -4.46 -1.27
CA LEU A 214 21.78 -4.71 -1.49
C LEU A 214 21.01 -3.48 -1.96
N THR A 215 21.36 -2.31 -1.42
CA THR A 215 20.63 -1.06 -1.71
C THR A 215 21.23 -0.29 -2.87
N LYS A 216 22.56 -0.23 -2.97
CA LYS A 216 23.32 0.57 -3.96
C LYS A 216 22.94 2.06 -3.99
N ASP A 217 22.36 2.55 -2.89
CA ASP A 217 21.80 3.89 -2.72
C ASP A 217 22.44 4.62 -1.52
N ALA A 218 22.19 5.93 -1.39
CA ALA A 218 22.69 6.78 -0.30
C ALA A 218 22.15 6.40 1.10
N SER A 219 21.14 5.52 1.18
CA SER A 219 20.64 4.96 2.45
C SER A 219 21.70 4.21 3.24
N THR A 220 22.77 3.78 2.57
CA THR A 220 23.99 3.21 3.19
C THR A 220 24.60 4.14 4.23
N LEU A 221 24.55 5.47 4.01
CA LEU A 221 25.08 6.46 4.96
C LEU A 221 24.28 6.46 6.27
N LEU A 222 22.96 6.31 6.19
CA LEU A 222 22.11 6.19 7.38
C LEU A 222 22.43 4.90 8.14
N CYS A 223 22.65 3.79 7.43
CA CYS A 223 23.07 2.54 8.05
C CYS A 223 24.43 2.67 8.76
N ALA A 224 25.39 3.35 8.13
CA ALA A 224 26.70 3.63 8.72
C ALA A 224 26.57 4.46 10.01
N PHE A 225 25.76 5.51 9.99
CA PHE A 225 25.49 6.31 11.19
C PHE A 225 24.86 5.48 12.32
N LEU A 226 23.87 4.64 12.01
CA LEU A 226 23.21 3.79 13.01
C LEU A 226 24.17 2.76 13.63
N LEU A 227 25.04 2.16 12.82
CA LEU A 227 26.08 1.24 13.28
C LEU A 227 27.17 1.93 14.11
N SER A 228 27.30 3.25 14.02
CA SER A 228 28.25 4.03 14.84
C SER A 228 27.76 4.34 16.25
N LEU A 229 26.45 4.24 16.51
CA LEU A 229 25.86 4.60 17.81
C LEU A 229 26.33 3.72 18.97
N PRO A 230 26.45 2.38 18.83
CA PRO A 230 26.93 1.54 19.92
C PRO A 230 28.36 1.83 20.42
N PRO A 231 29.39 1.96 19.56
CA PRO A 231 30.73 2.32 20.00
C PRO A 231 30.80 3.75 20.57
N MET A 232 29.99 4.67 20.04
CA MET A 232 29.85 6.02 20.60
C MET A 232 29.31 5.99 22.04
N LEU A 233 28.30 5.17 22.34
CA LEU A 233 27.71 5.10 23.68
C LEU A 233 28.54 4.31 24.69
N THR A 234 29.49 3.49 24.23
CA THR A 234 30.32 2.64 25.10
C THR A 234 31.68 3.24 25.41
N ILE A 235 32.45 3.64 24.39
CA ILE A 235 33.81 4.17 24.54
C ILE A 235 33.88 5.66 24.16
N ARG A 236 32.75 6.30 23.81
CA ARG A 236 32.72 7.69 23.29
C ARG A 236 33.54 7.85 22.02
N LEU A 237 33.60 6.79 21.21
CA LEU A 237 34.21 6.84 19.89
C LEU A 237 33.42 7.81 19.00
N SER A 238 34.11 8.71 18.32
CA SER A 238 33.47 9.67 17.42
C SER A 238 32.77 8.95 16.25
N PRO A 239 31.51 9.30 15.93
CA PRO A 239 30.74 8.64 14.86
C PRO A 239 31.27 8.94 13.45
N GLU A 240 32.14 9.95 13.32
CA GLU A 240 32.76 10.37 12.06
C GLU A 240 33.48 9.23 11.32
N ARG A 241 34.08 8.29 12.06
CA ARG A 241 34.82 7.14 11.50
C ARG A 241 33.94 6.31 10.58
N PHE A 242 32.77 5.92 11.07
CA PHE A 242 31.80 5.14 10.34
C PHE A 242 31.19 5.90 9.18
N PHE A 243 31.03 7.22 9.32
CA PHE A 243 30.54 8.03 8.23
C PHE A 243 31.51 8.03 7.04
N VAL A 244 32.82 8.16 7.28
CA VAL A 244 33.85 8.08 6.23
C VAL A 244 33.82 6.72 5.54
N TYR A 245 33.75 5.62 6.30
CA TYR A 245 33.62 4.28 5.72
C TYR A 245 32.34 4.13 4.88
N GLY A 246 31.22 4.66 5.36
CA GLY A 246 29.94 4.66 4.64
C GLY A 246 30.02 5.40 3.30
N VAL A 247 30.67 6.57 3.25
CA VAL A 247 30.86 7.35 2.03
C VAL A 247 31.69 6.57 1.01
N VAL A 248 32.82 6.03 1.42
CA VAL A 248 33.72 5.26 0.55
C VAL A 248 33.00 4.04 -0.02
N ILE A 249 32.31 3.28 0.83
CA ILE A 249 31.55 2.11 0.40
C ILE A 249 30.47 2.52 -0.61
N THR A 250 29.73 3.62 -0.37
CA THR A 250 28.65 4.09 -1.26
C THR A 250 29.17 4.50 -2.63
N ILE A 251 30.34 5.14 -2.72
CA ILE A 251 30.95 5.58 -3.98
C ILE A 251 31.42 4.36 -4.80
N PHE A 252 32.12 3.43 -4.15
CA PHE A 252 32.80 2.34 -4.85
C PHE A 252 31.95 1.08 -5.07
N ILE A 253 30.78 0.95 -4.42
CA ILE A 253 29.90 -0.23 -4.58
C ILE A 253 29.44 -0.44 -6.03
N LYS A 254 29.27 0.63 -6.80
CA LYS A 254 28.88 0.58 -8.22
C LYS A 254 30.01 0.04 -9.11
N SER A 255 31.26 0.19 -8.68
CA SER A 255 32.46 -0.25 -9.43
C SER A 255 32.80 -1.72 -9.22
N GLY A 256 32.10 -2.42 -8.33
CA GLY A 256 32.29 -3.85 -8.07
C GLY A 256 32.78 -4.16 -6.64
N ARG A 257 32.58 -5.41 -6.22
CA ARG A 257 32.81 -5.88 -4.84
C ARG A 257 34.27 -5.82 -4.41
N LEU A 258 35.17 -6.27 -5.27
CA LEU A 258 36.61 -6.27 -5.00
C LEU A 258 37.12 -4.82 -4.85
N THR A 259 36.68 -3.93 -5.73
CA THR A 259 37.02 -2.50 -5.65
C THR A 259 36.55 -1.89 -4.32
N THR A 260 35.31 -2.17 -3.90
CA THR A 260 34.78 -1.67 -2.62
C THR A 260 35.57 -2.21 -1.43
N ALA A 261 35.88 -3.50 -1.44
CA ALA A 261 36.70 -4.15 -0.40
C ALA A 261 38.09 -3.52 -0.29
N CYS A 262 38.80 -3.37 -1.42
CA CYS A 262 40.14 -2.77 -1.45
C CYS A 262 40.14 -1.32 -0.96
N MET A 263 39.17 -0.51 -1.41
CA MET A 263 39.06 0.88 -0.97
C MET A 263 38.70 1.00 0.51
N THR A 264 37.88 0.09 1.03
CA THR A 264 37.52 0.07 2.46
C THR A 264 38.73 -0.28 3.33
N LEU A 265 39.56 -1.25 2.90
CA LEU A 265 40.83 -1.56 3.56
C LEU A 265 41.80 -0.37 3.53
N LEU A 266 41.97 0.25 2.37
CA LEU A 266 42.87 1.40 2.21
C LEU A 266 42.49 2.52 3.19
N VAL A 267 41.20 2.86 3.25
CA VAL A 267 40.70 3.91 4.14
C VAL A 267 40.83 3.50 5.61
N PHE A 268 40.65 2.22 5.96
CA PHE A 268 40.90 1.73 7.32
C PHE A 268 42.35 1.94 7.75
N PHE A 269 43.32 1.58 6.90
CA PHE A 269 44.74 1.80 7.21
C PHE A 269 45.12 3.28 7.23
N ALA A 270 44.57 4.09 6.32
CA ALA A 270 44.80 5.53 6.27
C ALA A 270 44.25 6.22 7.52
N TYR A 271 43.01 5.91 7.92
CA TYR A 271 42.41 6.45 9.14
C TYR A 271 43.13 5.92 10.39
N GLY A 272 43.52 4.64 10.37
CA GLY A 272 44.30 4.01 11.44
C GLY A 272 45.65 4.70 11.69
N TYR A 273 46.28 5.30 10.67
CA TYR A 273 47.48 6.10 10.86
C TYR A 273 47.21 7.33 11.74
N PHE A 274 46.15 8.08 11.45
CA PHE A 274 45.77 9.27 12.22
C PHE A 274 45.29 8.93 13.64
N ASP A 275 44.70 7.75 13.81
CA ASP A 275 44.21 7.27 15.10
C ASP A 275 45.30 6.63 15.98
N GLY A 276 46.53 6.55 15.48
CA GLY A 276 47.62 5.89 16.19
C GLY A 276 47.44 4.37 16.30
N LEU A 277 46.73 3.73 15.36
CA LEU A 277 46.54 2.28 15.33
C LEU A 277 47.88 1.52 15.44
N TYR A 278 48.93 2.06 14.84
CA TYR A 278 50.27 1.45 14.80
C TYR A 278 51.06 1.61 16.12
N SER A 279 50.59 2.41 17.06
CA SER A 279 51.20 2.52 18.40
C SER A 279 50.55 1.59 19.43
N TYR A 280 49.51 0.84 19.05
CA TYR A 280 48.89 -0.15 19.94
C TYR A 280 49.79 -1.36 20.20
N GLU A 281 49.58 -1.97 21.37
CA GLU A 281 50.20 -3.25 21.71
C GLU A 281 49.79 -4.34 20.70
N THR A 282 50.72 -5.28 20.44
CA THR A 282 50.56 -6.33 19.44
C THR A 282 49.22 -7.09 19.48
N PRO A 283 48.64 -7.50 20.64
CA PRO A 283 47.36 -8.20 20.64
C PRO A 283 46.18 -7.32 20.20
N GLN A 284 46.18 -6.05 20.61
CA GLN A 284 45.11 -5.10 20.26
C GLN A 284 45.19 -4.73 18.78
N LEU A 285 46.40 -4.54 18.25
CA LEU A 285 46.64 -4.34 16.83
C LEU A 285 46.09 -5.51 15.99
N VAL A 286 46.44 -6.75 16.35
CA VAL A 286 45.94 -7.93 15.63
C VAL A 286 44.43 -8.01 15.67
N GLN A 287 43.79 -7.72 16.81
CA GLN A 287 42.34 -7.74 16.93
C GLN A 287 41.66 -6.67 16.06
N SER A 288 42.22 -5.46 16.00
CA SER A 288 41.72 -4.39 15.13
C SER A 288 41.88 -4.73 13.65
N LEU A 289 43.01 -5.32 13.24
CA LEU A 289 43.19 -5.79 11.85
C LEU A 289 42.20 -6.92 11.51
N LEU A 290 42.01 -7.86 12.42
CA LEU A 290 41.09 -8.97 12.22
C LEU A 290 39.64 -8.48 12.08
N SER A 291 39.29 -7.40 12.78
CA SER A 291 37.96 -6.78 12.71
C SER A 291 37.59 -6.26 11.33
N ILE A 292 38.54 -5.88 10.47
CA ILE A 292 38.25 -5.43 9.10
C ILE A 292 38.47 -6.53 8.06
N ILE A 293 39.49 -7.38 8.25
CA ILE A 293 39.86 -8.42 7.28
C ILE A 293 38.78 -9.52 7.21
N ILE A 294 38.27 -10.00 8.36
CA ILE A 294 37.26 -11.07 8.38
C ILE A 294 35.98 -10.65 7.63
N PRO A 295 35.35 -9.50 7.94
CA PRO A 295 34.14 -9.05 7.24
C PRO A 295 34.32 -8.91 5.74
N ILE A 296 35.46 -8.41 5.30
CA ILE A 296 35.75 -8.19 3.89
C ILE A 296 35.92 -9.53 3.18
N LEU A 297 36.65 -10.47 3.78
CA LEU A 297 36.80 -11.81 3.23
C LEU A 297 35.43 -12.52 3.13
N LEU A 298 34.61 -12.42 4.17
CA LEU A 298 33.24 -12.96 4.17
C LEU A 298 32.37 -12.30 3.09
N PHE A 299 32.49 -11.00 2.89
CA PHE A 299 31.73 -10.27 1.87
C PHE A 299 32.14 -10.65 0.44
N VAL A 300 33.44 -10.80 0.18
CA VAL A 300 33.97 -11.18 -1.14
C VAL A 300 33.65 -12.64 -1.47
N THR A 301 33.72 -13.54 -0.48
CA THR A 301 33.39 -14.96 -0.65
C THR A 301 31.89 -15.24 -0.72
N LEU A 302 31.05 -14.24 -0.42
CA LEU A 302 29.60 -14.41 -0.43
C LEU A 302 29.08 -14.68 -1.86
N PRO A 303 28.44 -15.84 -2.12
CA PRO A 303 28.03 -16.21 -3.47
C PRO A 303 27.01 -15.23 -4.03
N THR A 304 27.19 -14.89 -5.32
CA THR A 304 26.34 -13.92 -6.02
C THR A 304 24.87 -14.35 -6.04
N SER A 305 24.58 -15.65 -6.00
CA SER A 305 23.22 -16.21 -5.93
C SER A 305 22.46 -15.80 -4.66
N LEU A 306 23.13 -15.81 -3.49
CA LEU A 306 22.53 -15.38 -2.23
C LEU A 306 22.21 -13.90 -2.25
N ILE A 307 23.14 -13.08 -2.74
CA ILE A 307 22.95 -11.62 -2.83
C ILE A 307 21.80 -11.31 -3.79
N ARG A 308 21.73 -11.95 -4.96
CA ARG A 308 20.60 -11.77 -5.89
C ARG A 308 19.27 -12.19 -5.27
N SER A 309 19.23 -13.28 -4.50
CA SER A 309 18.01 -13.70 -3.80
C SER A 309 17.57 -12.66 -2.75
N MET A 310 18.52 -12.08 -2.02
CA MET A 310 18.25 -11.02 -1.04
C MET A 310 17.85 -9.71 -1.72
N GLU A 311 18.52 -9.32 -2.80
CA GLU A 311 18.22 -8.16 -3.62
C GLU A 311 16.80 -8.27 -4.19
N ASN A 312 16.42 -9.41 -4.77
CA ASN A 312 15.06 -9.63 -5.29
C ASN A 312 13.98 -9.49 -4.19
N LYS A 313 14.25 -9.99 -2.98
CA LYS A 313 13.33 -9.81 -1.83
C LYS A 313 13.25 -8.35 -1.37
N LEU A 314 14.37 -7.63 -1.41
CA LEU A 314 14.45 -6.21 -1.04
C LEU A 314 13.80 -5.31 -2.11
N VAL A 315 13.99 -5.63 -3.39
CA VAL A 315 13.33 -4.97 -4.52
C VAL A 315 11.83 -5.24 -4.46
N PHE A 316 11.38 -6.46 -4.21
CA PHE A 316 9.96 -6.75 -3.97
C PHE A 316 9.38 -5.96 -2.77
N TYR A 317 10.18 -5.77 -1.72
CA TYR A 317 9.82 -4.91 -0.58
C TYR A 317 9.70 -3.42 -0.98
N ARG A 318 10.54 -2.95 -1.92
CA ARG A 318 10.55 -1.56 -2.44
C ARG A 318 9.47 -1.32 -3.49
N GLU A 319 9.24 -2.29 -4.37
CA GLU A 319 8.22 -2.28 -5.42
C GLU A 319 6.85 -2.57 -4.81
N LYS A 320 6.21 -1.50 -4.35
CA LYS A 320 4.86 -1.03 -4.67
C LYS A 320 3.79 -2.01 -5.23
N HIS A 321 3.78 -3.30 -4.90
CA HIS A 321 2.72 -4.24 -5.28
C HIS A 321 1.37 -3.77 -4.74
N LEU A 322 1.34 -3.15 -3.55
CA LEU A 322 0.12 -2.52 -3.02
C LEU A 322 -0.36 -1.34 -3.87
N SER A 323 0.56 -0.54 -4.43
CA SER A 323 0.15 0.56 -5.30
C SER A 323 -0.22 0.08 -6.70
N ARG A 324 0.43 -0.97 -7.24
CA ARG A 324 0.03 -1.54 -8.54
C ARG A 324 -1.34 -2.19 -8.42
N ILE A 325 -1.61 -2.91 -7.33
CA ILE A 325 -2.96 -3.43 -7.02
C ILE A 325 -3.95 -2.27 -6.83
N ALA A 326 -3.60 -1.24 -6.05
CA ALA A 326 -4.51 -0.11 -5.83
C ALA A 326 -4.78 0.69 -7.12
N ILE A 327 -3.76 0.89 -7.96
CA ILE A 327 -3.87 1.55 -9.26
C ILE A 327 -4.71 0.69 -10.21
N ASN A 328 -4.44 -0.61 -10.32
CA ASN A 328 -5.25 -1.52 -11.16
C ASN A 328 -6.69 -1.60 -10.66
N ARG A 329 -6.92 -1.61 -9.35
CA ARG A 329 -8.27 -1.55 -8.76
C ARG A 329 -8.96 -0.23 -9.08
N ASN A 330 -8.27 0.90 -8.99
CA ASN A 330 -8.83 2.20 -9.32
C ASN A 330 -9.13 2.33 -10.82
N ARG A 331 -8.21 1.87 -11.67
CA ARG A 331 -8.41 1.81 -13.13
C ARG A 331 -9.59 0.91 -13.53
N ALA A 332 -9.73 -0.25 -12.91
CA ALA A 332 -10.87 -1.13 -13.11
C ALA A 332 -12.19 -0.45 -12.69
N ALA A 333 -12.21 0.24 -11.54
CA ALA A 333 -13.39 0.99 -11.09
C ALA A 333 -13.73 2.16 -12.04
N ILE A 334 -12.74 2.87 -12.57
CA ILE A 334 -12.95 3.91 -13.58
C ILE A 334 -13.48 3.30 -14.88
N GLY A 335 -12.93 2.16 -15.32
CA GLY A 335 -13.42 1.44 -16.50
C GLY A 335 -14.88 1.00 -16.37
N GLU A 336 -15.26 0.47 -15.21
CA GLU A 336 -16.66 0.09 -14.92
C GLU A 336 -17.61 1.29 -15.01
N LYS A 337 -17.22 2.43 -14.42
CA LYS A 337 -18.02 3.67 -14.49
C LYS A 337 -18.14 4.20 -15.91
N LEU A 338 -17.07 4.17 -16.70
CA LEU A 338 -17.10 4.55 -18.11
C LEU A 338 -18.01 3.63 -18.93
N PHE A 339 -18.02 2.34 -18.64
CA PHE A 339 -18.89 1.37 -19.29
C PHE A 339 -20.36 1.62 -18.96
N GLU A 340 -20.71 1.89 -17.69
CA GLU A 340 -22.06 2.29 -17.29
C GLU A 340 -22.53 3.55 -18.04
N ILE A 341 -21.70 4.58 -18.12
CA ILE A 341 -22.03 5.82 -18.85
C ILE A 341 -22.22 5.53 -20.35
N SER A 342 -21.38 4.67 -20.94
CA SER A 342 -21.53 4.27 -22.35
C SER A 342 -22.88 3.62 -22.63
N ALA A 343 -23.41 2.83 -21.69
CA ALA A 343 -24.72 2.19 -21.81
C ALA A 343 -25.86 3.22 -21.79
N VAL A 344 -25.77 4.26 -20.95
CA VAL A 344 -26.74 5.36 -20.93
C VAL A 344 -26.78 6.09 -22.28
N PHE A 345 -25.64 6.37 -22.90
CA PHE A 345 -25.61 6.97 -24.24
C PHE A 345 -26.20 6.06 -25.32
N ARG A 346 -26.05 4.73 -25.18
CA ARG A 346 -26.70 3.76 -26.07
C ARG A 346 -28.22 3.76 -25.91
N GLU A 347 -28.73 3.94 -24.69
CA GLU A 347 -30.16 4.07 -24.42
C GLU A 347 -30.75 5.37 -25.00
N ILE A 348 -29.99 6.46 -24.92
CA ILE A 348 -30.35 7.74 -25.55
C ILE A 348 -30.49 7.57 -27.07
N GLU A 349 -29.52 6.92 -27.72
CA GLU A 349 -29.58 6.61 -29.16
C GLU A 349 -30.85 5.80 -29.50
N HIS A 350 -31.14 4.73 -28.75
CA HIS A 350 -32.32 3.91 -29.02
C HIS A 350 -33.62 4.69 -28.88
N THR A 351 -33.70 5.60 -27.90
CA THR A 351 -34.88 6.44 -27.67
C THR A 351 -35.09 7.43 -28.82
N PHE A 352 -34.04 8.09 -29.30
CA PHE A 352 -34.16 9.00 -30.44
C PHE A 352 -34.49 8.28 -31.75
N SER A 353 -34.01 7.04 -31.90
CA SER A 353 -34.26 6.19 -33.07
C SER A 353 -35.68 5.63 -33.12
N SER A 354 -36.32 5.38 -31.97
CA SER A 354 -37.70 4.87 -31.93
C SER A 354 -38.74 5.95 -32.23
N LEU A 355 -38.41 7.23 -32.00
CA LEU A 355 -39.30 8.39 -32.23
C LEU A 355 -39.40 8.81 -33.71
N SER A 356 -38.72 8.14 -34.65
CA SER A 356 -38.70 8.51 -36.07
C SER A 356 -39.67 7.74 -36.97
N THR A 357 -40.62 6.96 -36.42
CA THR A 357 -41.56 6.17 -37.23
C THR A 357 -42.77 6.98 -37.72
N ASN A 358 -42.98 6.93 -39.03
CA ASN A 358 -43.93 7.72 -39.83
C ASN A 358 -45.40 7.24 -39.72
N GLU A 359 -46.03 7.37 -38.56
CA GLU A 359 -47.48 7.10 -38.43
C GLU A 359 -48.37 8.30 -38.85
N ALA A 360 -47.78 9.46 -39.19
CA ALA A 360 -48.50 10.73 -39.34
C ALA A 360 -49.11 11.00 -40.74
N GLU A 361 -48.75 10.24 -41.78
CA GLU A 361 -49.05 10.65 -43.16
C GLU A 361 -50.50 10.35 -43.60
N GLN A 362 -51.09 9.25 -43.15
CA GLN A 362 -52.43 8.83 -43.56
C GLN A 362 -53.54 9.63 -42.86
N GLY A 363 -53.36 9.98 -41.57
CA GLY A 363 -54.31 10.78 -40.81
C GLY A 363 -54.38 12.24 -41.28
N ALA A 364 -53.29 12.77 -41.84
CA ALA A 364 -53.23 14.15 -42.31
C ALA A 364 -54.10 14.41 -43.56
N LYS A 365 -54.19 13.45 -44.49
CA LYS A 365 -55.03 13.59 -45.70
C LYS A 365 -56.53 13.64 -45.36
N GLU A 366 -56.94 12.79 -44.42
CA GLU A 366 -58.31 12.76 -43.92
C GLU A 366 -58.68 14.05 -43.18
N TYR A 367 -57.74 14.60 -42.40
CA TYR A 367 -57.88 15.91 -41.76
C TYR A 367 -58.04 17.05 -42.79
N ILE A 368 -57.18 17.11 -43.80
CA ILE A 368 -57.25 18.11 -44.88
C ILE A 368 -58.61 18.05 -45.60
N ARG A 369 -59.08 16.85 -45.94
CA ARG A 369 -60.40 16.64 -46.54
C ARG A 369 -61.51 17.17 -45.63
N GLY A 370 -61.46 16.87 -44.32
CA GLY A 370 -62.42 17.35 -43.33
C GLY A 370 -62.51 18.88 -43.29
N CYS A 371 -61.37 19.57 -43.24
CA CYS A 371 -61.30 21.03 -43.25
C CYS A 371 -61.87 21.63 -44.54
N ILE A 372 -61.55 21.06 -45.70
CA ILE A 372 -62.08 21.53 -47.00
C ILE A 372 -63.61 21.38 -47.06
N MET A 373 -64.12 20.24 -46.60
CA MET A 373 -65.58 20.01 -46.56
C MET A 373 -66.30 20.97 -45.62
N GLU A 374 -65.70 21.32 -44.50
CA GLU A 374 -66.26 22.26 -43.53
C GLU A 374 -66.22 23.71 -43.98
N GLU A 375 -65.08 24.16 -44.54
CA GLU A 375 -64.87 25.54 -44.98
C GLU A 375 -65.70 25.87 -46.25
N VAL A 376 -65.81 24.92 -47.20
CA VAL A 376 -66.42 25.18 -48.51
C VAL A 376 -67.72 24.40 -48.73
N CYS A 377 -67.74 23.08 -48.47
CA CYS A 377 -68.86 22.24 -48.90
C CYS A 377 -70.11 22.39 -48.02
N LYS A 378 -69.98 22.50 -46.68
CA LYS A 378 -71.14 22.59 -45.76
C LYS A 378 -72.03 23.83 -46.01
N ASN A 379 -71.42 24.94 -46.44
CA ASN A 379 -72.12 26.19 -46.72
C ASN A 379 -72.63 26.29 -48.18
N CYS A 380 -72.42 25.25 -48.99
CA CYS A 380 -72.77 25.25 -50.41
C CYS A 380 -74.23 24.83 -50.64
N PRO A 381 -75.02 25.54 -51.48
CA PRO A 381 -76.41 25.19 -51.76
C PRO A 381 -76.58 23.81 -52.44
N GLN A 382 -75.54 23.31 -53.14
CA GLN A 382 -75.55 22.02 -53.85
C GLN A 382 -74.91 20.86 -53.06
N TYR A 383 -74.63 21.05 -51.77
CA TYR A 383 -73.95 20.08 -50.91
C TYR A 383 -74.58 18.67 -50.96
N ARG A 384 -75.92 18.57 -50.80
CA ARG A 384 -76.64 17.28 -50.75
C ARG A 384 -76.50 16.50 -52.06
N THR A 385 -76.51 17.19 -53.20
CA THR A 385 -76.37 16.58 -54.53
C THR A 385 -74.92 16.18 -54.82
N CYS A 386 -73.94 16.91 -54.28
CA CYS A 386 -72.53 16.56 -54.42
C CYS A 386 -72.14 15.35 -53.56
N ILE A 387 -72.69 15.25 -52.35
CA ILE A 387 -72.44 14.11 -51.46
C ILE A 387 -72.99 12.81 -52.04
N SER A 388 -74.20 12.81 -52.59
CA SER A 388 -74.78 11.60 -53.19
C SER A 388 -73.99 11.09 -54.40
N LYS A 389 -73.19 11.96 -55.03
CA LYS A 389 -72.27 11.63 -56.13
C LYS A 389 -70.85 11.28 -55.67
N GLY A 390 -70.58 11.21 -54.37
CA GLY A 390 -69.28 10.78 -53.85
C GLY A 390 -68.17 11.84 -53.95
N ILE A 391 -68.50 13.13 -53.80
CA ILE A 391 -67.55 14.27 -53.88
C ILE A 391 -66.26 14.08 -53.07
N GLN A 392 -66.31 13.39 -51.94
CA GLN A 392 -65.16 13.10 -51.08
C GLN A 392 -64.01 12.43 -51.83
N THR A 393 -64.32 11.40 -52.63
CA THR A 393 -63.31 10.66 -53.40
C THR A 393 -62.66 11.51 -54.50
N HIS A 394 -63.36 12.52 -55.00
CA HIS A 394 -62.83 13.46 -55.99
C HIS A 394 -62.00 14.56 -55.33
N ILE A 395 -62.38 15.00 -54.13
CA ILE A 395 -61.57 15.91 -53.30
C ILE A 395 -60.26 15.20 -52.89
N ASP A 396 -60.30 13.93 -52.50
CA ASP A 396 -59.10 13.15 -52.19
C ASP A 396 -58.12 13.10 -53.36
N LYS A 397 -58.62 12.84 -54.58
CA LYS A 397 -57.78 12.87 -55.79
C LYS A 397 -57.18 14.25 -56.06
N LEU A 398 -57.92 15.33 -55.78
CA LEU A 398 -57.42 16.69 -55.93
C LEU A 398 -56.35 17.01 -54.88
N ILE A 399 -56.54 16.56 -53.63
CA ILE A 399 -55.55 16.66 -52.56
C ILE A 399 -54.30 15.88 -52.93
N ASP A 400 -54.43 14.65 -53.45
CA ASP A 400 -53.29 13.82 -53.85
C ASP A 400 -52.45 14.49 -54.94
N VAL A 401 -53.08 14.99 -56.01
CA VAL A 401 -52.39 15.71 -57.09
C VAL A 401 -51.79 17.02 -56.56
N GLY A 402 -52.52 17.73 -55.70
CA GLY A 402 -52.07 18.97 -55.08
C GLY A 402 -50.90 18.81 -54.13
N CYS A 403 -50.85 17.73 -53.34
CA CYS A 403 -49.73 17.38 -52.46
C CYS A 403 -48.49 16.98 -53.28
N LEU A 404 -48.66 16.24 -54.38
CA LEU A 404 -47.57 15.86 -55.28
C LEU A 404 -46.96 17.06 -56.02
N LYS A 405 -47.81 17.96 -56.55
CA LYS A 405 -47.36 19.17 -57.28
C LYS A 405 -46.98 20.31 -56.35
N GLY A 406 -47.44 20.29 -55.11
CA GLY A 406 -47.27 21.36 -54.14
C GLY A 406 -48.31 22.49 -54.24
N ARG A 407 -49.16 22.48 -55.26
CA ARG A 407 -50.32 23.36 -55.47
C ARG A 407 -51.25 22.71 -56.50
N ALA A 408 -52.56 22.81 -56.31
CA ALA A 408 -53.58 22.37 -57.27
C ALA A 408 -54.01 23.53 -58.18
N SER A 409 -54.06 23.28 -59.48
CA SER A 409 -54.59 24.21 -60.49
C SER A 409 -55.90 23.70 -61.09
N LEU A 410 -56.65 24.53 -61.83
CA LEU A 410 -57.93 24.11 -62.42
C LEU A 410 -57.79 22.89 -63.35
N ILE A 411 -56.64 22.72 -63.98
CA ILE A 411 -56.30 21.58 -64.86
C ILE A 411 -56.23 20.27 -64.06
N ASP A 412 -55.92 20.35 -62.76
CA ASP A 412 -55.79 19.22 -61.86
C ASP A 412 -57.12 18.80 -61.24
N MET A 413 -58.19 19.56 -61.48
CA MET A 413 -59.52 19.27 -60.97
C MET A 413 -60.14 18.07 -61.73
N PRO A 414 -60.58 17.01 -61.03
CA PRO A 414 -61.26 15.90 -61.68
C PRO A 414 -62.50 16.38 -62.46
N ARG A 415 -62.72 15.82 -63.65
CA ARG A 415 -63.82 16.23 -64.55
C ARG A 415 -65.18 16.16 -63.87
N ASP A 416 -65.40 15.17 -63.03
CA ASP A 416 -66.65 15.00 -62.27
C ASP A 416 -66.83 16.10 -61.20
N LEU A 417 -65.72 16.56 -60.59
CA LEU A 417 -65.71 17.64 -59.62
C LEU A 417 -65.93 19.00 -60.31
N ALA A 418 -65.29 19.23 -61.47
CA ALA A 418 -65.49 20.42 -62.28
C ALA A 418 -66.93 20.51 -62.83
N ASN A 419 -67.58 19.40 -63.14
CA ASN A 419 -68.95 19.40 -63.65
C ASN A 419 -70.02 19.53 -62.54
N CYS A 420 -69.70 19.12 -61.30
CA CYS A 420 -70.67 19.13 -60.20
C CYS A 420 -70.49 20.30 -59.22
N CYS A 421 -69.27 20.82 -59.05
CA CYS A 421 -68.99 21.88 -58.09
C CYS A 421 -69.28 23.26 -58.70
N TYR A 422 -70.16 24.03 -58.05
CA TYR A 422 -70.44 25.42 -58.40
C TYR A 422 -69.33 26.39 -57.94
N ALA A 423 -68.71 26.11 -56.78
CA ALA A 423 -67.71 26.97 -56.15
C ALA A 423 -66.26 26.47 -56.40
N GLN A 424 -65.90 26.24 -57.67
CA GLN A 424 -64.61 25.64 -58.05
C GLN A 424 -63.41 26.47 -57.59
N SER A 425 -63.46 27.79 -57.77
CA SER A 425 -62.39 28.71 -57.39
C SER A 425 -62.18 28.75 -55.87
N GLU A 426 -63.26 28.69 -55.11
CA GLU A 426 -63.24 28.70 -53.64
C GLU A 426 -62.72 27.36 -53.08
N LEU A 427 -63.18 26.24 -53.66
CA LEU A 427 -62.67 24.90 -53.36
C LEU A 427 -61.17 24.78 -53.63
N LEU A 428 -60.71 25.32 -54.76
CA LEU A 428 -59.30 25.30 -55.14
C LEU A 428 -58.44 26.21 -54.26
N SER A 429 -58.95 27.36 -53.84
CA SER A 429 -58.29 28.26 -52.90
C SER A 429 -58.15 27.60 -51.51
N ALA A 430 -59.22 27.02 -50.97
CA ALA A 430 -59.21 26.31 -49.70
C ALA A 430 -58.28 25.09 -49.73
N THR A 431 -58.32 24.31 -50.82
CA THR A 431 -57.42 23.17 -51.02
C THR A 431 -55.96 23.62 -51.02
N ASN A 432 -55.63 24.70 -51.73
CA ASN A 432 -54.26 25.23 -51.76
C ASN A 432 -53.79 25.81 -50.42
N LYS A 433 -54.69 26.42 -49.64
CA LYS A 433 -54.42 26.89 -48.28
C LYS A 433 -54.05 25.70 -47.37
N GLN A 434 -54.88 24.65 -47.35
CA GLN A 434 -54.63 23.45 -46.54
C GLN A 434 -53.37 22.68 -46.98
N ILE A 435 -53.11 22.59 -48.29
CA ILE A 435 -51.86 22.02 -48.82
C ILE A 435 -50.65 22.86 -48.34
N GLY A 436 -50.75 24.19 -48.36
CA GLY A 436 -49.68 25.08 -47.89
C GLY A 436 -49.34 24.86 -46.41
N ASP A 437 -50.36 24.75 -45.56
CA ASP A 437 -50.19 24.50 -44.13
C ASP A 437 -49.68 23.07 -43.85
N TYR A 438 -50.17 22.08 -44.58
CA TYR A 438 -49.67 20.70 -44.52
C TYR A 438 -48.18 20.62 -44.89
N ARG A 439 -47.73 21.32 -45.94
CA ARG A 439 -46.30 21.30 -46.33
C ARG A 439 -45.39 21.92 -45.28
N LYS A 440 -45.83 23.01 -44.63
CA LYS A 440 -45.09 23.60 -43.51
C LYS A 440 -44.95 22.61 -42.36
N TYR A 441 -46.06 22.00 -41.95
CA TYR A 441 -46.09 20.98 -40.91
C TYR A 441 -45.20 19.77 -41.24
N MET A 442 -45.25 19.29 -42.49
CA MET A 442 -44.40 18.18 -42.95
C MET A 442 -42.92 18.55 -42.92
N THR A 443 -42.56 19.76 -43.36
CA THR A 443 -41.17 20.23 -43.33
C THR A 443 -40.65 20.37 -41.89
N GLU A 444 -41.47 20.88 -40.97
CA GLU A 444 -41.12 20.95 -39.54
C GLU A 444 -40.96 19.56 -38.92
N THR A 445 -41.82 18.62 -39.29
CA THR A 445 -41.77 17.23 -38.83
C THR A 445 -40.55 16.50 -39.37
N GLU A 446 -40.21 16.71 -40.64
CA GLU A 446 -39.02 16.16 -41.30
C GLU A 446 -37.74 16.74 -40.69
N ASN A 447 -37.69 18.05 -40.48
CA ASN A 447 -36.58 18.70 -39.77
C ASN A 447 -36.40 18.16 -38.34
N ALA A 448 -37.51 17.94 -37.62
CA ALA A 448 -37.47 17.33 -36.30
C ALA A 448 -36.99 15.88 -36.34
N ALA A 449 -37.40 15.09 -37.34
CA ALA A 449 -36.92 13.73 -37.54
C ALA A 449 -35.42 13.69 -37.90
N SER A 450 -34.97 14.60 -38.77
CA SER A 450 -33.54 14.77 -39.09
C SER A 450 -32.73 15.20 -37.86
N GLY A 451 -33.28 16.07 -37.00
CA GLY A 451 -32.64 16.44 -35.74
C GLY A 451 -32.50 15.26 -34.77
N ARG A 452 -33.56 14.44 -34.64
CA ARG A 452 -33.53 13.22 -33.79
C ARG A 452 -32.50 12.20 -34.28
N THR A 453 -32.42 11.97 -35.58
CA THR A 453 -31.43 11.04 -36.16
C THR A 453 -30.00 11.54 -35.97
N LEU A 454 -29.74 12.85 -36.09
CA LEU A 454 -28.43 13.43 -35.78
C LEU A 454 -28.04 13.22 -34.31
N LEU A 455 -28.95 13.45 -33.37
CA LEU A 455 -28.70 13.24 -31.94
C LEU A 455 -28.46 11.76 -31.61
N ALA A 456 -29.18 10.85 -32.26
CA ALA A 456 -28.95 9.41 -32.13
C ALA A 456 -27.52 9.03 -32.57
N ASN A 457 -27.08 9.51 -33.74
CA ASN A 457 -25.74 9.26 -34.25
C ASN A 457 -24.64 9.84 -33.35
N GLN A 458 -24.84 11.02 -32.77
CA GLN A 458 -23.90 11.60 -31.81
C GLN A 458 -23.81 10.79 -30.52
N ALA A 459 -24.96 10.36 -29.98
CA ALA A 459 -25.00 9.53 -28.78
C ALA A 459 -24.32 8.18 -29.01
N GLN A 460 -24.49 7.57 -30.18
CA GLN A 460 -23.77 6.37 -30.59
C GLN A 460 -22.25 6.59 -30.58
N GLY A 461 -21.76 7.66 -31.21
CA GLY A 461 -20.33 7.96 -31.27
C GLY A 461 -19.70 8.13 -29.88
N VAL A 462 -20.37 8.85 -28.99
CA VAL A 462 -19.91 9.03 -27.59
C VAL A 462 -19.92 7.70 -26.83
N SER A 463 -20.98 6.90 -26.98
CA SER A 463 -21.07 5.57 -26.37
C SER A 463 -19.89 4.68 -26.78
N GLU A 464 -19.54 4.65 -28.06
CA GLU A 464 -18.46 3.80 -28.57
C GLU A 464 -17.08 4.25 -28.08
N ILE A 465 -16.81 5.56 -28.04
CA ILE A 465 -15.57 6.12 -27.49
C ILE A 465 -15.43 5.76 -26.01
N LEU A 466 -16.49 5.97 -25.21
CA LEU A 466 -16.48 5.67 -23.78
C LEU A 466 -16.30 4.18 -23.50
N LYS A 467 -16.93 3.33 -24.32
CA LYS A 467 -16.77 1.87 -24.24
C LYS A 467 -15.32 1.45 -24.53
N ASN A 468 -14.70 2.00 -25.57
CA ASN A 468 -13.31 1.69 -25.90
C ASN A 468 -12.35 2.16 -24.80
N LEU A 469 -12.57 3.37 -24.26
CA LEU A 469 -11.80 3.88 -23.13
C LEU A 469 -11.98 3.03 -21.87
N ALA A 470 -13.20 2.54 -21.61
CA ALA A 470 -13.47 1.62 -20.50
C ALA A 470 -12.66 0.31 -20.63
N LEU A 471 -12.57 -0.25 -21.84
CA LEU A 471 -11.78 -1.44 -22.12
C LEU A 471 -10.28 -1.20 -21.91
N GLU A 472 -9.74 -0.09 -22.40
CA GLU A 472 -8.33 0.27 -22.19
C GLU A 472 -7.99 0.53 -20.72
N GLN A 473 -8.90 1.13 -19.94
CA GLN A 473 -8.69 1.35 -18.52
C GLN A 473 -8.76 0.06 -17.71
N SER A 474 -9.66 -0.86 -18.07
CA SER A 474 -9.81 -2.16 -17.39
C SER A 474 -8.69 -3.15 -17.69
N GLU A 475 -7.89 -2.93 -18.75
CA GLU A 475 -6.72 -3.75 -19.01
C GLU A 475 -5.64 -3.55 -17.91
N PRO A 476 -5.16 -4.65 -17.29
CA PRO A 476 -4.18 -4.54 -16.23
C PRO A 476 -2.86 -4.00 -16.77
N LEU A 477 -2.29 -3.01 -16.08
CA LEU A 477 -0.99 -2.43 -16.43
C LEU A 477 0.11 -3.51 -16.48
N ARG A 478 0.47 -3.94 -17.68
CA ARG A 478 1.67 -4.74 -17.98
C ARG A 478 2.80 -3.81 -18.43
N ILE A 479 3.25 -2.91 -17.56
CA ILE A 479 4.42 -2.09 -17.89
C ILE A 479 5.69 -2.92 -17.67
N TYR A 480 6.26 -3.36 -18.82
CA TYR A 480 7.66 -3.66 -19.13
C TYR A 480 8.59 -4.11 -18.00
N THR A 481 8.57 -5.42 -17.70
CA THR A 481 9.74 -6.14 -17.14
C THR A 481 10.98 -6.09 -18.06
N ASP A 482 10.81 -5.73 -19.34
CA ASP A 482 11.90 -5.81 -20.33
C ASP A 482 12.75 -4.54 -20.42
N LYS A 483 12.28 -3.37 -19.95
CA LYS A 483 13.08 -2.12 -19.93
C LYS A 483 13.93 -1.94 -18.67
N GLU A 484 13.73 -2.78 -17.64
CA GLU A 484 14.58 -2.80 -16.44
C GLU A 484 15.75 -3.81 -16.56
N ARG A 485 15.85 -4.52 -17.69
CA ARG A 485 16.94 -5.48 -17.98
C ARG A 485 18.06 -4.93 -18.87
N THR A 486 17.91 -3.69 -19.36
CA THR A 486 18.96 -2.91 -20.03
C THR A 486 19.41 -1.79 -19.12
#